data_AF-A0A256XLF3-F1
#
_entry.id   AF-A0A256XLF3-F1
#
_cell.length_a   1.000
_cell.length_b   1.000
_cell.length_c   1.000
_cell.angle_alpha   90.00
_cell.angle_beta   90.00
_cell.angle_gamma   90.00
#
_symmetry.space_group_name_H-M   'P 1'
#
loop_
_entity.id
_entity.type
_entity.pdbx_description
1 polymer ?
#
loop_
_entity_poly.entity_id
_entity_poly.type
_entity_poly.pdbx_seq_one_letter_code
_entity_poly.pdbx_strand_id
1 'polypeptide(L)'
;MLETIFFKDIIERFNIENVEIFKSVFYFTLSNYSNLISYRSINRILKSMGVDIDVKTLINYIGYMKQAFLVYTLEIFSYSQR
;
A
#
# COMPACT_ATOMS: atom_id res chain seq x y z
N MET A 1 -19.70 -5.15 -0.30
CA MET A 1 -19.94 -5.95 0.92
C MET A 1 -18.71 -6.76 1.31
N LEU A 2 -18.14 -7.58 0.42
CA LEU A 2 -16.88 -8.32 0.68
C LEU A 2 -15.66 -7.41 0.90
N GLU A 3 -15.45 -6.39 0.06
CA GLU A 3 -14.37 -5.41 0.25
C GLU A 3 -14.44 -4.76 1.63
N THR A 4 -15.64 -4.38 2.07
CA THR A 4 -15.85 -3.69 3.35
C THR A 4 -15.52 -4.57 4.55
N ILE A 5 -15.79 -5.88 4.48
CA ILE A 5 -15.51 -6.82 5.57
C ILE A 5 -13.99 -7.04 5.69
N PHE A 6 -13.31 -7.33 4.58
CA PHE A 6 -11.85 -7.49 4.57
C PHE A 6 -11.15 -6.21 5.03
N PHE A 7 -11.62 -5.07 4.55
CA PHE A 7 -11.04 -3.78 4.90
C PHE A 7 -11.19 -3.48 6.40
N LYS A 8 -12.35 -3.79 6.97
CA LYS A 8 -12.62 -3.62 8.40
C LYS A 8 -11.75 -4.54 9.26
N ASP A 9 -11.58 -5.81 8.87
CA ASP A 9 -10.69 -6.76 9.58
C ASP A 9 -9.25 -6.24 9.63
N ILE A 10 -8.74 -5.69 8.53
CA ILE A 10 -7.36 -5.17 8.46
C ILE A 10 -7.19 -3.92 9.31
N ILE A 11 -8.14 -2.98 9.25
CA ILE A 11 -8.10 -1.77 10.08
C ILE A 11 -8.03 -2.15 11.56
N GLU A 12 -8.89 -3.07 11.99
CA GLU A 12 -8.98 -3.50 13.39
C GLU A 12 -7.73 -4.31 13.80
N ARG A 13 -7.29 -5.27 12.96
CA ARG A 13 -6.12 -6.12 13.23
C ARG A 13 -4.83 -5.34 13.41
N PHE A 14 -4.62 -4.30 12.61
CA PHE A 14 -3.39 -3.51 12.63
C PHE A 14 -3.53 -2.17 13.35
N ASN A 15 -4.68 -1.91 13.99
CA ASN A 15 -4.99 -0.65 14.68
C ASN A 15 -4.67 0.58 13.82
N ILE A 16 -5.16 0.59 12.58
CA ILE A 16 -4.89 1.67 11.63
C ILE A 16 -5.59 2.95 12.10
N GLU A 17 -4.80 3.91 12.56
CA GLU A 17 -5.32 5.19 13.06
C GLU A 17 -5.96 6.03 11.95
N ASN A 18 -5.28 6.17 10.81
CA ASN A 18 -5.77 6.97 9.69
C ASN A 18 -6.32 6.10 8.55
N VAL A 19 -7.58 5.71 8.71
CA VAL A 19 -8.30 4.86 7.76
C VAL A 19 -8.41 5.48 6.37
N GLU A 20 -8.59 6.80 6.25
CA GLU A 20 -8.76 7.46 4.95
C GLU A 20 -7.46 7.50 4.14
N ILE A 21 -6.31 7.71 4.81
CA ILE A 21 -5.01 7.58 4.16
C ILE A 21 -4.77 6.12 3.75
N PHE A 22 -5.11 5.15 4.61
CA PHE A 22 -4.98 3.73 4.26
C PHE A 22 -5.82 3.36 3.03
N LYS A 23 -7.08 3.83 2.94
CA LYS A 23 -7.92 3.69 1.74
C LYS A 23 -7.25 4.29 0.51
N SER A 24 -6.71 5.49 0.63
CA SER A 24 -6.06 6.19 -0.47
C SER A 24 -4.86 5.40 -1.00
N VAL A 25 -4.03 4.85 -0.09
CA VAL A 25 -2.92 3.96 -0.46
C VAL A 25 -3.44 2.69 -1.13
N PHE A 26 -4.46 2.06 -0.56
CA PHE A 26 -5.05 0.82 -1.09
C PHE A 26 -5.55 0.99 -2.53
N TYR A 27 -6.39 2.00 -2.77
CA TYR A 27 -6.93 2.26 -4.11
C TYR A 27 -5.83 2.68 -5.09
N PHE A 28 -4.85 3.46 -4.65
CA PHE A 28 -3.71 3.80 -5.48
C PHE A 28 -2.92 2.55 -5.90
N THR A 29 -2.61 1.66 -4.95
CA THR A 29 -1.88 0.42 -5.20
C THR A 29 -2.65 -0.48 -6.17
N LEU A 30 -3.95 -0.66 -5.97
CA LEU A 30 -4.78 -1.45 -6.89
C LEU A 30 -4.89 -0.84 -8.28
N SER A 31 -4.96 0.49 -8.38
CA SER A 31 -5.02 1.17 -9.69
C SER A 31 -3.68 1.09 -10.45
N ASN A 32 -2.58 0.76 -9.76
CA ASN A 32 -1.23 0.70 -10.32
C ASN A 32 -0.59 -0.69 -10.20
N TYR A 33 -1.39 -1.75 -10.06
CA TYR A 33 -0.95 -3.10 -9.71
C TYR A 33 0.07 -3.75 -10.67
N SER A 34 0.15 -3.29 -11.93
CA SER A 34 1.10 -3.81 -12.93
C SER A 34 2.29 -2.87 -13.22
N ASN A 35 2.38 -1.74 -12.51
CA ASN A 35 3.42 -0.75 -12.76
C ASN A 35 4.67 -1.02 -11.90
N LEU A 36 5.84 -0.74 -12.47
CA LEU A 36 7.09 -0.70 -11.72
C LEU A 36 7.08 0.51 -10.78
N ILE A 37 7.13 0.26 -9.48
CA ILE A 37 7.03 1.29 -8.45
C ILE A 37 8.07 1.09 -7.35
N SER A 38 8.52 2.19 -6.76
CA SER A 38 9.27 2.23 -5.51
C SER A 38 8.43 2.91 -4.42
N TYR A 39 8.69 2.62 -3.14
CA TYR A 39 7.97 3.29 -2.05
C TYR A 39 8.11 4.83 -2.09
N ARG A 40 9.26 5.36 -2.52
CA ARG A 40 9.47 6.81 -2.66
C ARG A 40 8.66 7.40 -3.81
N SER A 41 8.58 6.71 -4.95
CA SER A 41 7.78 7.20 -6.08
C SER A 41 6.30 7.20 -5.75
N ILE A 42 5.80 6.16 -5.07
CA ILE A 42 4.41 6.11 -4.58
C ILE A 42 4.14 7.28 -3.62
N ASN A 43 5.01 7.48 -2.62
CA ASN A 43 4.87 8.58 -1.66
C ASN A 43 4.77 9.95 -2.37
N ARG A 44 5.68 10.20 -3.33
CA ARG A 44 5.67 11.46 -4.09
C ARG A 44 4.38 11.66 -4.87
N ILE A 45 3.85 10.61 -5.50
CA ILE A 45 2.59 10.68 -6.25
C ILE A 45 1.42 10.96 -5.29
N LEU A 46 1.34 10.23 -4.18
CA LEU A 46 0.31 10.44 -3.16
C LEU A 46 0.33 11.87 -2.60
N LYS A 47 1.52 12.40 -2.28
CA LYS A 47 1.65 13.80 -1.86
C LYS A 47 1.18 14.79 -2.92
N SER A 48 1.46 14.53 -4.21
CA SER A 48 0.96 15.37 -5.30
C SER A 48 -0.57 15.32 -5.47
N MET A 49 -1.20 14.25 -4.98
CA MET A 49 -2.66 14.08 -4.91
C MET A 49 -3.26 14.63 -3.61
N GLY A 50 -2.47 15.29 -2.75
CA GLY A 50 -2.92 15.85 -1.47
C GLY A 50 -2.94 14.88 -0.30
N VAL A 51 -2.41 13.66 -0.47
CA VAL A 51 -2.29 12.66 0.60
C VAL A 51 -0.91 12.77 1.24
N ASP A 52 -0.84 13.42 2.41
CA ASP A 52 0.42 13.52 3.15
C ASP A 52 0.64 12.29 4.04
N ILE A 53 1.61 11.47 3.65
CA ILE A 53 2.03 10.26 4.35
C ILE A 53 3.55 10.16 4.31
N ASP A 54 4.17 9.73 5.40
CA ASP A 54 5.61 9.45 5.42
C ASP A 54 5.91 8.07 4.79
N VAL A 55 7.15 7.86 4.34
CA VAL A 55 7.54 6.63 3.64
C VAL A 55 7.44 5.39 4.54
N LYS A 56 7.67 5.52 5.85
CA LYS A 56 7.61 4.39 6.79
C LYS A 56 6.16 3.93 6.97
N THR A 57 5.23 4.86 7.14
CA THR A 57 3.79 4.55 7.23
C THR A 57 3.28 3.93 5.93
N LEU A 58 3.72 4.44 4.77
CA LEU A 58 3.38 3.84 3.48
C LEU A 58 3.86 2.39 3.35
N ILE A 59 5.10 2.10 3.76
CA ILE A 59 5.66 0.74 3.77
C ILE A 59 4.84 -0.15 4.69
N ASN A 60 4.48 0.33 5.88
CA ASN A 60 3.67 -0.43 6.83
C ASN A 60 2.29 -0.77 6.23
N TYR A 61 1.61 0.19 5.60
CA TYR A 61 0.30 -0.03 5.00
C TYR A 61 0.33 -1.06 3.88
N ILE A 62 1.31 -0.98 2.97
CA ILE A 62 1.50 -2.01 1.95
C ILE A 62 1.87 -3.36 2.59
N GLY A 63 2.65 -3.34 3.67
CA GLY A 63 2.97 -4.53 4.46
C GLY A 63 1.74 -5.20 5.10
N TYR A 64 0.79 -4.42 5.60
CA TYR A 64 -0.47 -4.92 6.15
C TYR A 64 -1.34 -5.55 5.05
N MET A 65 -1.41 -4.91 3.88
CA MET A 65 -2.09 -5.48 2.71
C MET A 65 -1.48 -6.82 2.28
N LYS A 66 -0.14 -6.93 2.30
CA LYS A 66 0.57 -8.19 2.03
C LYS A 66 0.25 -9.28 3.05
N GLN A 67 0.28 -8.96 4.33
CA GLN A 67 -0.04 -9.91 5.41
C GLN A 67 -1.50 -10.37 5.37
N ALA A 68 -2.40 -9.51 4.90
CA ALA A 68 -3.80 -9.84 4.67
C ALA A 68 -4.07 -10.48 3.30
N PHE A 69 -3.02 -10.81 2.53
CA PHE A 69 -3.11 -11.42 1.20
C PHE A 69 -3.89 -10.60 0.16
N LEU A 70 -4.00 -9.28 0.36
CA LEU A 70 -4.66 -8.37 -0.58
C LEU A 70 -3.78 -7.99 -1.77
N VAL A 71 -2.47 -7.86 -1.53
CA VAL A 71 -1.49 -7.43 -2.54
C VAL A 71 -0.23 -8.26 -2.40
N TYR A 72 0.43 -8.55 -3.52
CA TYR A 72 1.78 -9.11 -3.55
C TYR A 72 2.67 -8.20 -4.39
N THR A 73 3.92 -8.06 -3.96
CA THR A 73 4.95 -7.30 -4.69
C THR A 73 5.87 -8.28 -5.38
N LEU A 74 6.09 -8.10 -6.68
CA LEU A 74 7.10 -8.86 -7.42
C LEU A 74 8.40 -8.06 -7.46
N GLU A 75 9.52 -8.72 -7.23
CA GLU A 75 10.82 -8.11 -7.41
C GLU A 75 11.14 -8.04 -8.90
N ILE A 76 11.78 -6.94 -9.32
CA ILE A 76 12.26 -6.81 -10.68
C ILE A 76 13.37 -7.84 -10.87
N PHE A 77 13.18 -8.74 -11.84
CA PHE A 77 14.22 -9.67 -12.21
C PHE A 77 15.47 -8.88 -12.65
N SER A 78 16.57 -9.10 -11.94
CA SER A 78 17.87 -8.51 -12.22
C SER A 78 18.91 -9.63 -12.19
N TYR A 79 19.77 -9.68 -13.20
CA TYR A 79 20.90 -10.63 -13.24
C TYR A 79 21.96 -10.34 -12.16
N SER A 80 21.78 -9.30 -11.35
CA SER A 80 22.72 -8.90 -10.31
C SER A 80 22.70 -9.90 -9.14
N GLN A 81 23.59 -10.88 -9.18
CA GLN A 81 24.12 -11.52 -7.98
C GLN A 81 24.93 -10.45 -7.23
N ARG A 82 24.46 -10.02 -6.07
CA ARG A 82 25.32 -9.35 -5.08
C ARG A 82 25.74 -10.37 -4.06
#